data_AF-A0A969L3I6-F1
#
_entry.id   AF-A0A969L3I6-F1
#
_cell.length_a   1.000
_cell.length_b   1.000
_cell.length_c   1.000
_cell.angle_alpha   90.00
_cell.angle_beta   90.00
_cell.angle_gamma   90.00
#
_symmetry.space_group_name_H-M   'P 1'
#
loop_
_entity.id
_entity.type
_entity.pdbx_description
1 polymer ?
#
loop_
_entity_poly.entity_id
_entity_poly.type
_entity_poly.pdbx_seq_one_letter_code
_entity_poly.pdbx_strand_id
1 'polypeptide(L)'
;MPTKAAPTRRENGKKPAVPPILPREPLTKKAKAAISEYATIKADKKGLHIHYFMVEWVLEAERMRRADLYAWLEQRGYKWHPSVGAWAKPQELKVKS
;
A
#
# COMPACT_ATOMS: atom_id res chain seq x y z
N MET A 1 8.55 63.54 -24.75
CA MET A 1 7.94 62.19 -24.80
C MET A 1 7.71 61.72 -23.39
N PRO A 2 6.47 61.49 -22.91
CA PRO A 2 6.25 60.91 -21.59
C PRO A 2 6.00 59.40 -21.67
N THR A 3 6.74 58.68 -20.83
CA THR A 3 6.74 57.23 -20.60
C THR A 3 5.41 56.76 -20.01
N LYS A 4 4.76 55.76 -20.64
CA LYS A 4 3.60 55.07 -20.04
C LYS A 4 4.09 54.05 -19.01
N ALA A 5 3.86 54.33 -17.72
CA ALA A 5 3.85 53.31 -16.68
C ALA A 5 2.50 52.58 -16.72
N ALA A 6 2.51 51.25 -16.81
CA ALA A 6 1.34 50.41 -16.69
C ALA A 6 1.48 49.53 -15.42
N PRO A 7 0.54 49.57 -14.46
CA PRO A 7 0.58 48.66 -13.33
C PRO A 7 -0.46 47.54 -13.45
N THR A 8 -0.11 46.42 -12.82
CA THR A 8 -1.00 45.35 -12.29
C THR A 8 -1.66 44.44 -13.34
N ARG A 9 -1.75 43.12 -13.17
CA ARG A 9 -1.90 42.30 -11.96
C ARG A 9 -1.49 40.86 -12.33
N ARG A 10 -0.59 40.24 -11.57
CA ARG A 10 -0.32 38.79 -11.71
C ARG A 10 -1.58 38.05 -11.30
N GLU A 11 -2.19 37.39 -12.27
CA GLU A 11 -3.31 36.51 -12.10
C GLU A 11 -2.86 35.37 -11.16
N ASN A 12 -3.41 35.35 -9.94
CA ASN A 12 -3.21 34.25 -9.01
C ASN A 12 -3.84 33.01 -9.64
N GLY A 13 -3.02 32.22 -10.34
CA GLY A 13 -3.39 30.92 -10.84
C GLY A 13 -4.00 30.10 -9.70
N LYS A 14 -5.29 29.79 -9.84
CA LYS A 14 -6.02 28.85 -9.00
C LYS A 14 -5.12 27.63 -8.78
N LYS A 15 -4.71 27.40 -7.53
CA LYS A 15 -4.18 26.09 -7.13
C LYS A 15 -5.19 25.04 -7.60
N PRO A 16 -4.77 23.95 -8.27
CA PRO A 16 -5.70 22.89 -8.61
C PRO A 16 -6.37 22.44 -7.30
N ALA A 17 -7.70 22.46 -7.28
CA ALA A 17 -8.46 21.93 -6.17
C ALA A 17 -7.97 20.50 -5.95
N VAL A 18 -7.44 20.22 -4.76
CA VAL A 18 -7.05 18.86 -4.39
C VAL A 18 -8.25 17.98 -4.71
N PRO A 19 -8.14 16.98 -5.61
CA PRO A 19 -9.28 16.17 -5.98
C PRO A 19 -9.86 15.58 -4.69
N PRO A 20 -11.20 15.53 -4.55
CA PRO A 20 -11.81 14.94 -3.38
C PRO A 20 -11.23 13.55 -3.19
N ILE A 21 -10.55 13.35 -2.06
CA ILE A 21 -10.01 12.05 -1.67
C ILE A 21 -11.24 11.19 -1.40
N LEU A 22 -11.69 10.45 -2.42
CA LEU A 22 -12.72 9.44 -2.24
C LEU A 22 -12.22 8.49 -1.15
N PRO A 23 -13.04 8.17 -0.14
CA PRO A 23 -12.66 7.18 0.85
C PRO A 23 -12.34 5.89 0.09
N ARG A 24 -11.09 5.41 0.24
CA ARG A 24 -10.69 4.13 -0.33
C ARG A 24 -11.68 3.08 0.16
N GLU A 25 -12.13 2.22 -0.75
CA GLU A 25 -12.97 1.08 -0.37
C GLU A 25 -12.33 0.35 0.81
N PRO A 26 -13.12 -0.04 1.82
CA PRO A 26 -12.58 -0.72 2.97
C PRO A 26 -11.90 -2.01 2.53
N LEU A 27 -10.66 -2.20 2.98
CA LEU A 27 -9.90 -3.41 2.66
C LEU A 27 -10.64 -4.63 3.22
N THR A 28 -10.88 -5.62 2.36
CA THR A 28 -11.39 -6.93 2.78
C THR A 28 -10.40 -7.59 3.76
N LYS A 29 -10.90 -8.50 4.62
CA LYS A 29 -10.04 -9.25 5.57
C LYS A 29 -8.89 -9.97 4.85
N LYS A 30 -9.17 -10.55 3.69
CA LYS A 30 -8.17 -11.20 2.81
C LYS A 30 -7.11 -10.23 2.31
N ALA A 31 -7.51 -9.02 1.90
CA ALA A 31 -6.59 -8.00 1.41
C ALA A 31 -5.71 -7.44 2.53
N LYS A 32 -6.29 -7.16 3.71
CA LYS A 32 -5.52 -6.73 4.89
C LYS A 32 -4.46 -7.76 5.26
N ALA A 33 -4.84 -9.03 5.36
CA ALA A 33 -3.90 -10.11 5.66
C ALA A 33 -2.81 -10.25 4.59
N ALA A 34 -3.14 -10.09 3.30
CA ALA A 34 -2.15 -10.16 2.22
C ALA A 34 -1.10 -9.05 2.30
N ILE A 35 -1.54 -7.81 2.61
CA ILE A 35 -0.65 -6.65 2.77
C ILE A 35 0.27 -6.85 3.96
N SER A 36 -0.27 -7.29 5.10
CA SER A 36 0.54 -7.60 6.28
C SER A 36 1.58 -8.67 5.99
N GLU A 37 1.17 -9.78 5.37
CA GLU A 37 2.08 -10.89 5.08
C GLU A 37 3.19 -10.49 4.10
N TYR A 38 2.84 -9.72 3.07
CA TYR A 38 3.82 -9.16 2.13
C TYR A 38 4.89 -8.32 2.84
N ALA A 39 4.46 -7.42 3.74
CA ALA A 39 5.38 -6.57 4.48
C ALA A 39 6.27 -7.38 5.43
N THR A 40 5.72 -8.38 6.14
CA THR A 40 6.47 -9.27 7.02
C THR A 40 7.53 -10.07 6.24
N ILE A 41 7.17 -10.67 5.11
CA ILE A 41 8.12 -11.45 4.29
C ILE A 41 9.27 -10.56 3.77
N LYS A 42 8.97 -9.31 3.38
CA LYS A 42 10.00 -8.35 2.96
C LYS A 42 10.90 -7.94 4.12
N ALA A 43 10.35 -7.78 5.32
CA ALA A 43 11.09 -7.48 6.55
C ALA A 43 12.07 -8.59 6.91
N ASP A 44 11.58 -9.84 6.95
CA ASP A 44 12.38 -11.02 7.28
C ASP A 44 13.52 -11.22 6.28
N LYS A 45 13.26 -11.06 4.98
CA LYS A 45 14.29 -11.18 3.93
C LYS A 45 15.44 -10.17 4.10
N LYS A 46 15.16 -9.02 4.70
CA LYS A 46 16.15 -7.96 4.90
C LYS A 46 16.80 -8.00 6.29
N GLY A 47 16.34 -8.88 7.19
CA GLY A 47 16.78 -8.89 8.59
C GLY A 47 16.44 -7.60 9.33
N LEU A 48 15.45 -6.84 8.84
CA LEU A 48 15.11 -5.51 9.33
C LEU A 48 13.72 -5.55 9.98
N HIS A 49 13.69 -5.54 11.30
CA HIS A 49 12.45 -5.33 12.08
C HIS A 49 12.12 -3.84 12.27
N ILE A 50 12.64 -2.97 11.40
CA ILE A 50 12.49 -1.52 11.54
C ILE A 50 11.17 -1.07 10.92
N HIS A 51 10.31 -0.44 11.74
CA HIS A 51 8.98 0.04 11.36
C HIS A 51 8.94 0.94 10.10
N TYR A 52 10.02 1.68 9.81
CA TYR A 52 10.08 2.57 8.64
C TYR A 52 9.95 1.81 7.31
N PHE A 53 10.70 0.71 7.12
CA PHE A 53 10.63 -0.09 5.90
C PHE A 53 9.30 -0.84 5.78
N MET A 54 8.68 -1.19 6.91
CA MET A 54 7.33 -1.77 6.90
C MET A 54 6.30 -0.81 6.28
N VAL A 55 6.37 0.50 6.57
CA VAL A 55 5.45 1.47 5.97
C VAL A 55 5.63 1.50 4.45
N GLU A 56 6.87 1.50 3.96
CA GLU A 56 7.15 1.47 2.52
C GLU A 56 6.59 0.20 1.86
N TRP A 57 6.77 -0.97 2.47
CA TRP A 57 6.24 -2.23 1.91
C TRP A 57 4.73 -2.35 2.00
N VAL A 58 4.10 -1.80 3.04
CA VAL A 58 2.64 -1.70 3.13
C VAL A 58 2.11 -0.82 2.00
N LEU A 59 2.73 0.34 1.76
CA LEU A 59 2.35 1.23 0.66
C LEU A 59 2.61 0.59 -0.71
N GLU A 60 3.69 -0.16 -0.87
CA GLU A 60 3.98 -0.96 -2.07
C GLU A 60 2.86 -1.97 -2.34
N ALA A 61 2.48 -2.77 -1.32
CA ALA A 61 1.39 -3.74 -1.42
C ALA A 61 0.02 -3.10 -1.65
N GLU A 62 -0.23 -1.90 -1.09
CA GLU A 62 -1.44 -1.14 -1.37
C GLU A 62 -1.54 -0.67 -2.82
N ARG A 63 -0.41 -0.34 -3.45
CA ARG A 63 -0.34 0.09 -4.86
C ARG A 63 -0.42 -1.07 -5.86
N MET A 64 -0.08 -2.29 -5.44
CA MET A 64 -0.25 -3.48 -6.28
C MET A 64 -1.73 -3.79 -6.53
N ARG A 65 -2.05 -4.27 -7.73
CA ARG A 65 -3.38 -4.88 -7.96
C ARG A 65 -3.52 -6.07 -7.04
N ARG A 66 -4.71 -6.27 -6.47
CA ARG A 66 -4.94 -7.35 -5.50
C ARG A 66 -4.65 -8.74 -6.08
N ALA A 67 -4.96 -8.95 -7.36
CA ALA A 67 -4.64 -10.19 -8.05
C ALA A 67 -3.13 -10.47 -8.07
N ASP A 68 -2.31 -9.45 -8.36
CA ASP A 68 -0.85 -9.58 -8.41
C ASP A 68 -0.26 -9.85 -7.01
N LEU A 69 -0.81 -9.18 -5.98
CA LEU A 69 -0.40 -9.41 -4.59
C LEU A 69 -0.70 -10.85 -4.14
N TYR A 70 -1.87 -11.38 -4.49
CA TYR A 70 -2.24 -12.76 -4.18
C TYR A 70 -1.38 -13.76 -4.95
N ALA A 71 -1.17 -13.54 -6.25
CA ALA A 71 -0.29 -14.38 -7.07
C ALA A 71 1.14 -14.39 -6.52
N TRP A 72 1.65 -13.24 -6.06
CA TRP A 72 2.98 -13.14 -5.46
C TRP A 72 3.13 -13.99 -4.18
N LEU A 73 2.08 -14.04 -3.35
CA LEU A 73 2.03 -14.87 -2.14
C LEU A 73 1.93 -16.36 -2.50
N GLU A 74 1.07 -16.71 -3.47
CA GLU A 74 0.86 -18.08 -3.95
C GLU A 74 2.13 -18.68 -4.56
N GLN A 75 2.87 -17.91 -5.36
CA GLN A 75 4.18 -18.32 -5.90
C GLN A 75 5.20 -18.66 -4.81
N ARG A 76 5.02 -18.14 -3.59
CA ARG A 76 5.89 -18.40 -2.43
C ARG A 76 5.33 -19.50 -1.52
N GLY A 77 4.26 -20.17 -1.94
CA GLY A 77 3.64 -21.29 -1.23
C GLY A 77 2.62 -20.87 -0.17
N TYR A 78 2.30 -19.59 -0.04
CA TYR A 78 1.25 -19.12 0.86
C TYR A 78 -0.12 -19.34 0.23
N LYS A 79 -1.08 -19.80 1.03
CA LYS A 79 -2.48 -19.93 0.62
C LYS A 79 -3.37 -19.13 1.56
N TRP A 80 -4.48 -18.63 1.04
CA TRP A 80 -5.51 -17.99 1.86
C TRP A 80 -6.28 -19.04 2.65
N HIS A 81 -6.32 -18.90 3.97
CA HIS A 81 -7.06 -19.79 4.86
C HIS A 81 -8.18 -18.99 5.55
N PRO A 82 -9.43 -19.07 5.06
CA PRO A 82 -10.52 -18.23 5.56
C PRO A 82 -10.90 -18.53 7.03
N SER A 83 -10.70 -19.77 7.48
CA SER A 83 -10.98 -20.21 8.86
C SER A 83 -10.12 -19.46 9.89
N VAL A 84 -8.84 -19.27 9.60
CA VAL A 84 -7.91 -18.50 10.45
C VAL A 84 -7.81 -17.03 10.03
N GLY A 85 -8.30 -16.68 8.85
CA GLY A 85 -8.27 -15.33 8.30
C GLY A 85 -6.86 -14.84 7.97
N ALA A 86 -5.97 -15.74 7.55
CA ALA A 86 -4.56 -15.46 7.29
C ALA A 86 -4.05 -16.09 5.98
N TRP A 87 -2.98 -15.53 5.45
CA TRP A 87 -2.15 -16.18 4.43
C TRP A 87 -1.07 -16.97 5.14
N ALA A 88 -0.98 -18.27 4.87
CA ALA A 88 -0.02 -19.13 5.55
C ALA A 88 0.39 -20.30 4.66
N LYS A 89 1.62 -20.78 4.88
CA LYS A 89 2.07 -22.06 4.34
C LYS A 89 1.46 -23.20 5.14
N PRO A 90 1.24 -24.39 4.54
CA PRO A 90 0.72 -25.55 5.25
C PRO A 90 1.55 -25.95 6.49
N GLN A 91 2.86 -25.69 6.49
CA GLN A 91 3.71 -26.00 7.65
C GLN A 91 3.48 -25.04 8.83
N GLU A 92 3.22 -23.76 8.57
CA GLU A 92 3.03 -22.71 9.60
C GLU A 92 1.73 -22.91 10.40
N LEU A 93 0.73 -23.57 9.80
CA LEU A 93 -0.54 -23.89 10.46
C LEU A 93 -0.43 -25.07 11.43
N LYS A 94 0.46 -26.02 11.17
CA LYS A 94 0.63 -27.22 12.02
C LYS A 94 1.28 -26.93 13.36
N VAL A 95 2.04 -25.84 13.47
CA VAL A 95 2.73 -25.44 14.70
C VAL A 95 1.77 -24.80 15.72
N LYS A 96 0.54 -24.46 15.31
CA LYS A 96 -0.44 -23.72 16.13
C LYS A 96 -1.66 -24.57 16.57
N SER A 97 -1.62 -25.89 16.43
CA SER A 97 -2.62 -26.85 16.95
C SER A 97 -2.04 -27.68 18.07
#